data_AF-A0AAV0LRR4-F1
#
_entry.id   AF-A0AAV0LRR4-F1
#
_cell.length_a   1.000
_cell.length_b   1.000
_cell.length_c   1.000
_cell.angle_alpha   90.00
_cell.angle_beta   90.00
_cell.angle_gamma   90.00
#
_symmetry.space_group_name_H-M   'P 1'
#
loop_
_entity.id
_entity.type
_entity.pdbx_description
1 polymer ?
#
loop_
_entity_poly.entity_id
_entity_poly.type
_entity_poly.pdbx_seq_one_letter_code
_entity_poly.pdbx_strand_id
1 'polypeptide(L)'
;MYAIGGSANPTINSQGNRYNAPVNRFAKEVTKRVDTAAGQWKGWNWRSEGDLLLNGAYFTPSGAGASASYARASSLGAKSSTMVGSITANAGALGCRRGRQC
;
A
#
# COMPACT_ATOMS: atom_id res chain seq x y z
N MET A 1 -3.58 14.58 0.50
CA MET A 1 -2.62 13.65 -0.16
C MET A 1 -2.69 12.32 0.57
N TYR A 2 -2.51 11.20 -0.13
CA TYR A 2 -2.60 9.84 0.42
C TYR A 2 -1.67 8.92 -0.39
N ALA A 3 -1.33 7.75 0.14
CA ALA A 3 -0.50 6.77 -0.57
C ALA A 3 -1.35 5.74 -1.32
N ILE A 4 -2.43 5.27 -0.69
CA ILE A 4 -3.38 4.33 -1.28
C ILE A 4 -4.79 4.92 -1.22
N GLY A 5 -5.56 4.79 -2.29
CA GLY A 5 -6.94 5.24 -2.26
C GLY A 5 -7.75 4.69 -3.41
N GLY A 6 -9.03 5.03 -3.41
CA GLY A 6 -9.95 4.62 -4.45
C GLY A 6 -11.37 5.07 -4.19
N SER A 7 -12.20 4.90 -5.21
CA SER A 7 -13.64 5.09 -5.21
C SER A 7 -14.31 3.85 -5.83
N ALA A 8 -15.63 3.71 -5.66
CA ALA A 8 -16.42 2.60 -6.22
C ALA A 8 -16.04 1.19 -5.73
N ASN A 9 -15.82 1.02 -4.42
CA ASN A 9 -15.65 -0.28 -3.75
C ASN A 9 -14.51 -1.16 -4.29
N PRO A 10 -13.26 -0.64 -4.40
CA PRO A 10 -12.13 -1.50 -4.71
C PRO A 10 -11.81 -2.38 -3.51
N THR A 11 -11.28 -3.56 -3.79
CA THR A 11 -10.69 -4.44 -2.78
C THR A 11 -9.19 -4.17 -2.72
N ILE A 12 -8.66 -3.83 -1.54
CA ILE A 12 -7.25 -3.42 -1.36
C ILE A 12 -6.55 -4.38 -0.40
N ASN A 13 -5.45 -4.96 -0.90
CA ASN A 13 -4.55 -5.83 -0.16
C ASN A 13 -3.17 -5.18 0.01
N SER A 14 -2.91 -4.52 1.13
CA SER A 14 -1.57 -4.01 1.44
C SER A 14 -0.82 -5.05 2.29
N GLN A 15 0.31 -5.54 1.79
CA GLN A 15 1.14 -6.50 2.50
C GLN A 15 2.63 -6.20 2.37
N GLY A 16 3.35 -6.15 3.49
CA GLY A 16 4.81 -5.99 3.52
C GLY A 16 5.33 -4.66 2.99
N ASN A 17 4.50 -3.63 2.93
CA ASN A 17 4.86 -2.29 2.47
C ASN A 17 5.51 -1.45 3.58
N ARG A 18 6.19 -0.36 3.22
CA ARG A 18 6.77 0.60 4.17
C ARG A 18 6.24 2.01 3.88
N TYR A 19 5.46 2.57 4.81
CA TYR A 19 4.90 3.92 4.70
C TYR A 19 5.57 4.86 5.69
N ASN A 20 6.24 5.89 5.17
CA ASN A 20 6.81 6.96 5.98
C ASN A 20 6.00 8.23 5.76
N ALA A 21 5.13 8.56 6.72
CA ALA A 21 4.29 9.75 6.58
C ALA A 21 5.13 11.04 6.60
N PRO A 22 4.69 12.12 5.92
CA PRO A 22 5.34 13.43 5.99
C PRO A 22 5.18 14.07 7.38
N VAL A 23 5.89 15.18 7.63
CA VAL A 23 5.79 15.96 8.87
C VAL A 23 4.39 16.54 9.09
N ASN A 24 3.68 16.87 8.00
CA ASN A 24 2.32 17.41 8.07
C ASN A 24 1.37 16.46 8.85
N ARG A 25 0.84 16.96 9.97
CA ARG A 25 -0.06 16.22 10.87
C ARG A 25 -1.38 15.78 10.22
N PHE A 26 -1.81 16.44 9.14
CA PHE A 26 -3.04 16.09 8.41
C PHE A 26 -2.83 15.08 7.28
N ALA A 27 -1.60 14.57 7.13
CA ALA A 27 -1.22 13.60 6.09
C ALA A 27 -0.62 12.32 6.69
N LYS A 28 -1.23 11.84 7.79
CA LYS A 28 -0.79 10.62 8.49
C LYS A 28 -1.55 9.36 8.03
N GLU A 29 -2.76 9.51 7.50
CA GLU A 29 -3.51 8.39 6.96
C GLU A 29 -2.93 7.94 5.61
N VAL A 30 -2.53 6.68 5.53
CA VAL A 30 -2.06 6.04 4.30
C VAL A 30 -3.19 5.95 3.27
N THR A 31 -4.40 5.70 3.76
CA THR A 31 -5.58 5.39 2.96
C THR A 31 -6.48 6.62 2.72
N LYS A 32 -7.08 6.73 1.53
CA LYS A 32 -8.17 7.69 1.27
C LYS A 32 -9.30 7.08 0.46
N ARG A 33 -10.51 7.14 1.02
CA ARG A 33 -11.75 6.87 0.28
C ARG A 33 -12.21 8.16 -0.39
N VAL A 34 -12.27 8.15 -1.71
CA VAL A 34 -12.57 9.35 -2.50
C VAL A 34 -14.07 9.49 -2.68
N ASP A 35 -14.61 10.67 -2.36
CA ASP A 35 -16.01 11.06 -2.55
C ASP A 35 -17.04 10.04 -2.04
N THR A 36 -16.73 9.39 -0.92
CA THR A 36 -17.55 8.30 -0.38
C THR A 36 -17.80 8.49 1.11
N ALA A 37 -19.07 8.49 1.51
CA ALA A 37 -19.48 8.60 2.91
C ALA A 37 -19.05 7.38 3.73
N ALA A 38 -18.78 7.58 5.03
CA ALA A 38 -18.33 6.52 5.94
C ALA A 38 -19.29 5.33 6.04
N GLY A 39 -20.59 5.54 5.89
CA GLY A 39 -21.57 4.44 5.84
C GLY A 39 -21.41 3.52 4.63
N GLN A 40 -20.89 4.04 3.52
CA GLN A 40 -20.75 3.31 2.25
C GLN A 40 -19.45 2.51 2.19
N TRP A 41 -18.31 3.12 2.58
CA TRP A 41 -17.02 2.45 2.42
C TRP A 41 -16.66 1.47 3.53
N LYS A 42 -17.35 1.47 4.67
CA LYS A 42 -17.08 0.54 5.78
C LYS A 42 -17.20 -0.94 5.35
N GLY A 43 -18.00 -1.23 4.34
CA GLY A 43 -18.11 -2.58 3.75
C GLY A 43 -17.01 -2.93 2.74
N TRP A 44 -16.17 -1.97 2.32
CA TRP A 44 -15.11 -2.21 1.34
C TRP A 44 -13.97 -2.97 1.98
N ASN A 45 -13.46 -3.99 1.29
CA ASN A 45 -12.43 -4.87 1.86
C ASN A 45 -11.04 -4.26 1.67
N TRP A 46 -10.57 -3.51 2.68
CA TRP A 46 -9.24 -2.88 2.68
C TRP A 46 -8.45 -3.40 3.87
N ARG A 47 -7.33 -4.07 3.62
CA ARG A 47 -6.49 -4.67 4.66
C ARG A 47 -5.02 -4.25 4.55
N SER A 48 -4.34 -4.28 5.69
CA SER A 48 -2.92 -4.04 5.89
C SER A 48 -2.35 -5.18 6.74
N GLU A 49 -1.30 -5.86 6.27
CA GLU A 49 -0.67 -6.99 6.96
C GLU A 49 0.86 -6.94 6.82
N GLY A 50 1.60 -6.95 7.92
CA GLY A 50 3.08 -6.91 7.88
C GLY A 50 3.68 -5.58 7.37
N ASP A 51 2.84 -4.55 7.18
CA ASP A 51 3.28 -3.22 6.77
C ASP A 51 4.02 -2.49 7.90
N LEU A 52 5.08 -1.76 7.55
CA LEU A 52 5.82 -0.89 8.45
C LEU A 52 5.31 0.55 8.34
N LEU A 53 4.72 1.05 9.42
CA LEU A 53 4.15 2.39 9.52
C LEU A 53 5.07 3.31 10.34
N LEU A 54 5.65 4.32 9.70
CA LEU A 54 6.64 5.23 10.30
C LEU A 54 6.11 6.65 10.37
N ASN A 55 6.68 7.44 11.29
CA ASN A 55 6.34 8.84 11.51
C ASN A 55 4.84 9.06 11.76
N GLY A 56 4.20 8.17 12.52
CA GLY A 56 2.77 8.24 12.82
C GLY A 56 1.85 7.92 11.65
N ALA A 57 2.36 7.31 10.57
CA ALA A 57 1.52 6.76 9.52
C ALA A 57 0.52 5.76 10.11
N TYR A 58 -0.70 5.72 9.59
CA TYR A 58 -1.68 4.69 9.96
C TYR A 58 -2.52 4.28 8.76
N PHE A 59 -2.96 3.03 8.79
CA PHE A 59 -3.87 2.46 7.81
C PHE A 59 -5.22 2.24 8.49
N THR A 60 -6.29 2.84 7.97
CA THR A 60 -7.66 2.54 8.41
C THR A 60 -8.20 1.35 7.61
N PRO A 61 -8.35 0.15 8.18
CA PRO A 61 -8.93 -1.01 7.48
C PRO A 61 -10.45 -0.92 7.41
N SER A 62 -11.05 -1.74 6.54
CA SER A 62 -12.51 -1.89 6.42
C SER A 62 -12.89 -3.24 5.83
N GLY A 63 -14.19 -3.59 5.92
CA GLY A 63 -14.71 -4.87 5.47
C GLY A 63 -14.43 -6.01 6.45
N ALA A 64 -14.75 -7.23 6.03
CA ALA A 64 -14.73 -8.40 6.91
C ALA A 64 -13.31 -8.89 7.27
N GLY A 65 -12.28 -8.39 6.59
CA GLY A 65 -10.92 -8.92 6.68
C GLY A 65 -10.84 -10.32 6.07
N ALA A 66 -9.86 -10.53 5.19
CA ALA A 66 -9.60 -11.81 4.51
C ALA A 66 -10.76 -12.37 3.66
N SER A 67 -10.77 -12.04 2.37
CA SER A 67 -11.43 -12.91 1.38
C SER A 67 -10.42 -13.93 0.85
N ALA A 68 -10.86 -15.18 0.64
CA ALA A 68 -10.10 -16.22 -0.06
C ALA A 68 -9.59 -15.75 -1.44
N SER A 69 -10.13 -14.65 -1.97
CA SER A 69 -9.71 -13.95 -3.18
C SER A 69 -8.28 -13.41 -3.13
N TYR A 70 -7.74 -13.06 -1.95
CA TYR A 70 -6.37 -12.53 -1.85
C TYR A 70 -5.30 -13.59 -2.10
N ALA A 71 -5.56 -14.84 -1.72
CA ALA A 71 -4.64 -15.95 -1.92
C ALA A 71 -4.39 -16.28 -3.41
N ARG A 72 -5.32 -15.89 -4.30
CA ARG A 72 -5.14 -16.05 -5.75
C ARG A 72 -4.26 -14.97 -6.40
N ALA A 73 -3.91 -13.92 -5.67
CA ALA A 73 -3.22 -12.76 -6.24
C ALA A 73 -1.69 -12.86 -6.24
N SER A 74 -1.07 -13.88 -5.61
CA SER A 74 0.38 -14.02 -5.63
C SER A 74 0.86 -15.48 -5.71
N SER A 75 1.91 -15.71 -6.50
CA SER A 75 2.65 -16.99 -6.53
C SER A 75 3.63 -17.13 -5.37
N LEU A 76 3.91 -16.04 -4.66
CA LEU A 76 4.85 -15.94 -3.54
C LEU A 76 4.24 -15.06 -2.44
N GLY A 77 4.49 -15.41 -1.18
CA GLY A 77 4.09 -14.58 -0.03
C GLY A 77 4.81 -13.23 -0.04
N ALA A 78 4.17 -12.22 0.58
CA ALA A 78 4.77 -10.91 0.75
C ALA A 78 6.07 -11.02 1.58
N LYS A 79 7.12 -10.32 1.12
CA LYS A 79 8.38 -10.20 1.86
C LYS A 79 8.21 -9.21 3.02
N SER A 80 9.06 -9.34 4.04
CA SER A 80 9.07 -8.42 5.18
C SER A 80 9.23 -6.96 4.74
N SER A 81 8.46 -6.06 5.36
CA SER A 81 8.54 -4.61 5.14
C SER A 81 9.91 -4.00 5.47
N THR A 82 10.72 -4.70 6.29
CA THR A 82 12.11 -4.32 6.55
C THR A 82 13.00 -4.42 5.30
N MET A 83 12.67 -5.29 4.35
CA MET A 83 13.42 -5.47 3.11
C MET A 83 13.01 -4.50 2.01
N VAL A 84 11.96 -3.69 2.19
CA VAL A 84 11.48 -2.75 1.15
C VAL A 84 12.63 -1.89 0.62
N GLY A 85 13.47 -1.35 1.52
CA GLY A 85 14.61 -0.52 1.12
C GLY A 85 15.61 -1.21 0.19
N SER A 86 15.87 -2.51 0.39
CA SER A 86 16.80 -3.26 -0.46
C SER A 86 16.15 -3.74 -1.75
N ILE A 87 14.91 -4.25 -1.70
CA ILE A 87 14.22 -4.77 -2.89
C ILE A 87 13.81 -3.67 -3.87
N THR A 88 13.65 -2.43 -3.40
CA THR A 88 13.37 -1.27 -4.26
C THR A 88 14.59 -0.39 -4.51
N ALA A 89 15.79 -0.80 -4.08
CA ALA A 89 17.00 0.03 -4.19
C ALA A 89 17.36 0.39 -5.64
N ASN A 90 17.04 -0.51 -6.58
CA ASN A 90 17.29 -0.33 -8.01
C ASN A 90 16.00 0.01 -8.79
N ALA A 91 14.95 0.50 -8.12
CA ALA A 91 13.73 0.92 -8.79
C ALA A 91 13.98 2.17 -9.64
N GLY A 92 13.34 2.24 -10.81
CA GLY A 92 13.48 3.34 -11.77
C GLY A 92 14.09 2.88 -13.09
N ALA A 93 14.38 3.85 -13.96
CA ALA A 93 15.01 3.56 -15.25
C ALA A 93 16.46 3.08 -15.05
N LEU A 94 16.88 2.11 -15.87
CA LEU A 94 18.28 1.70 -15.90
C LEU A 94 19.15 2.86 -16.39
N GLY A 95 20.35 2.99 -15.80
CA GLY A 95 21.38 3.97 -16.19
C GLY A 95 22.05 3.63 -17.53
N CYS A 96 21.26 3.57 -18.59
CA CYS A 96 21.68 3.20 -19.93
C CYS A 96 22.58 4.25 -20.58
N ARG A 97 23.62 3.81 -21.30
CA ARG A 97 24.46 4.67 -22.14
C ARG A 97 24.45 4.16 -23.57
N ARG A 98 24.39 5.08 -24.54
CA ARG A 98 24.44 4.74 -25.97
C ARG A 98 25.68 3.88 -26.27
N GLY A 99 25.47 2.76 -26.96
CA GLY A 99 26.55 1.81 -27.30
C GLY A 99 26.96 0.85 -26.19
N ARG A 100 26.24 0.80 -25.06
CA ARG A 100 26.43 -0.22 -24.01
C ARG A 100 25.10 -0.91 -23.71
N GLN A 101 25.17 -2.21 -23.42
CA GLN A 101 24.01 -2.95 -22.97
C GLN A 101 23.55 -2.45 -21.60
N CYS A 102 22.23 -2.41 -21.44
CA CYS A 102 21.52 -2.42 -20.17
C CYS A 102 20.95 -3.84 -19.99
#